data_AF-A0A7C3HRL0-F1
#
_entry.id   AF-A0A7C3HRL0-F1
#
_cell.length_a   1.000
_cell.length_b   1.000
_cell.length_c   1.000
_cell.angle_alpha   90.00
_cell.angle_beta   90.00
_cell.angle_gamma   90.00
#
_symmetry.space_group_name_H-M   'P 1'
#
loop_
_entity.id
_entity.type
_entity.pdbx_description
1 polymer ?
#
loop_
_entity_poly.entity_id
_entity_poly.type
_entity_poly.pdbx_seq_one_letter_code
_entity_poly.pdbx_strand_id
1 'polypeptide(L)'
;EERQALVDDALALDEAGVFALVLEKVPSDLAGEITRRVRVPTIGIGAGPQCDGQILVTHDMLGLFERFKPKFVRRYANLAAEIRKAVEAYSEDVQQGRFPGPDESY
;
A
#
# COMPACT_ATOMS: atom_id res chain seq x y z
N GLU A 1 -26.95 5.38 -9.03
CA GLU A 1 -27.28 4.06 -8.46
C GLU A 1 -26.11 3.49 -7.70
N GLU A 2 -24.95 3.28 -8.33
CA GLU A 2 -23.73 2.77 -7.67
C GLU A 2 -23.27 3.61 -6.46
N ARG A 3 -23.34 4.94 -6.54
CA ARG A 3 -22.99 5.84 -5.43
C ARG A 3 -23.84 5.59 -4.18
N GLN A 4 -25.15 5.43 -4.37
CA GLN A 4 -26.08 5.21 -3.26
C GLN A 4 -25.91 3.80 -2.68
N ALA A 5 -25.75 2.79 -3.55
CA ALA A 5 -25.48 1.42 -3.12
C ALA A 5 -24.26 1.33 -2.20
N LEU A 6 -23.15 2.00 -2.54
CA LEU A 6 -21.94 1.98 -1.71
C LEU A 6 -22.15 2.63 -0.32
N VAL A 7 -22.97 3.68 -0.26
CA VAL A 7 -23.33 4.33 1.01
C VAL A 7 -24.20 3.41 1.85
N ASP A 8 -25.18 2.75 1.23
CA ASP A 8 -26.08 1.82 1.91
C ASP A 8 -25.31 0.61 2.43
N ASP A 9 -24.37 0.07 1.66
CA ASP A 9 -23.47 -1.03 2.08
C ASP A 9 -22.62 -0.62 3.30
N ALA A 10 -22.04 0.58 3.27
CA ALA A 10 -21.23 1.08 4.39
C ALA A 10 -22.05 1.26 5.67
N LEU A 11 -23.29 1.73 5.55
CA LEU A 11 -24.20 1.87 6.69
C LEU A 11 -24.67 0.53 7.22
N ALA A 12 -24.97 -0.43 6.35
CA ALA A 12 -25.37 -1.78 6.74
C ALA A 12 -24.24 -2.49 7.51
N LEU A 13 -22.98 -2.32 7.09
CA LEU A 13 -21.82 -2.86 7.80
C LEU A 13 -21.60 -2.17 9.15
N ASP A 14 -21.76 -0.83 9.22
CA ASP A 14 -21.70 -0.08 10.48
C ASP A 14 -22.78 -0.52 11.47
N GLU A 15 -24.02 -0.75 10.99
CA GLU A 15 -25.11 -1.28 11.81
C GLU A 15 -24.84 -2.71 12.29
N ALA A 16 -24.22 -3.55 11.46
CA ALA A 16 -23.80 -4.89 11.82
C ALA A 16 -22.67 -4.94 12.88
N GLY A 17 -22.07 -3.79 13.21
CA GLY A 17 -21.10 -3.66 14.29
C GLY A 17 -19.66 -4.01 13.92
N VAL A 18 -19.26 -3.79 12.65
CA VAL A 18 -17.83 -3.82 12.28
C VAL A 18 -17.04 -2.80 13.11
N PHE A 19 -15.74 -3.00 13.30
CA PHE A 19 -14.93 -2.05 14.07
C PHE A 19 -14.31 -0.94 13.20
N ALA A 20 -14.23 -1.14 11.88
CA ALA A 20 -13.70 -0.20 10.89
C ALA A 20 -14.12 -0.62 9.47
N LEU A 21 -13.99 0.30 8.50
CA LEU A 21 -14.26 0.06 7.09
C LEU A 21 -13.05 0.45 6.22
N VAL A 22 -12.73 -0.36 5.22
CA VAL A 22 -11.75 0.00 4.18
C VAL A 22 -12.51 0.53 2.96
N LEU A 23 -12.16 1.73 2.50
CA LEU A 23 -12.68 2.33 1.27
C LEU A 23 -11.59 2.27 0.19
N GLU A 24 -11.75 1.38 -0.78
CA GLU A 24 -10.80 1.17 -1.88
C GLU A 24 -11.33 1.74 -3.19
N LYS A 25 -10.52 2.57 -3.87
CA LYS A 25 -10.84 3.15 -5.19
C LYS A 25 -12.19 3.89 -5.25
N VAL A 26 -12.57 4.53 -4.16
CA VAL A 26 -13.80 5.31 -4.06
C VAL A 26 -13.51 6.78 -4.44
N PRO A 27 -14.38 7.46 -5.22
CA PRO A 27 -14.25 8.91 -5.43
C PRO A 27 -14.13 9.67 -4.10
N SER A 28 -13.22 10.65 -4.02
CA SER A 28 -12.88 11.29 -2.75
C SER A 28 -14.06 11.98 -2.06
N ASP A 29 -15.00 12.53 -2.81
CA ASP A 29 -16.20 13.19 -2.27
C ASP A 29 -17.16 12.16 -1.64
N LEU A 30 -17.31 10.99 -2.29
CA LEU A 30 -18.11 9.89 -1.80
C LEU A 30 -17.50 9.25 -0.56
N ALA A 31 -16.18 9.04 -0.55
CA ALA A 31 -15.49 8.52 0.63
C ALA A 31 -15.66 9.44 1.85
N GLY A 32 -15.59 10.76 1.64
CA GLY A 32 -15.87 11.71 2.72
C GLY A 32 -17.34 11.73 3.15
N GLU A 33 -18.28 11.53 2.22
CA GLU A 33 -19.69 11.36 2.59
C GLU A 33 -19.89 10.13 3.49
N ILE A 34 -19.35 8.98 3.10
CA ILE A 34 -19.41 7.73 3.88
C ILE A 34 -18.79 7.96 5.26
N THR A 35 -17.58 8.52 5.31
CA THR A 35 -16.85 8.77 6.57
C THR A 35 -17.64 9.64 7.54
N ARG A 36 -18.40 10.62 7.05
CA ARG A 36 -19.26 11.47 7.91
C ARG A 36 -20.54 10.78 8.39
N ARG A 37 -20.94 9.66 7.77
CA ARG A 37 -22.24 8.99 8.03
C ARG A 37 -22.10 7.74 8.88
N VAL A 38 -20.99 7.02 8.80
CA VAL A 38 -20.72 5.84 9.64
C VAL A 38 -20.15 6.25 11.00
N ARG A 39 -20.29 5.39 12.02
CA ARG A 39 -19.77 5.64 13.38
C ARG A 39 -18.34 5.12 13.54
N VAL A 40 -17.99 4.09 12.77
CA VAL A 40 -16.69 3.42 12.81
C VAL A 40 -15.64 4.15 11.97
N PRO A 41 -14.34 4.05 12.29
CA PRO A 41 -13.28 4.65 11.48
C PRO A 41 -13.25 4.11 10.04
N THR A 42 -13.01 5.00 9.08
CA THR A 42 -12.76 4.63 7.68
C THR A 42 -11.27 4.68 7.34
N ILE A 43 -10.77 3.68 6.60
CA ILE A 43 -9.38 3.56 6.16
C ILE A 43 -9.35 3.60 4.64
N GLY A 44 -8.76 4.66 4.07
CA GLY A 44 -8.72 4.87 2.63
C GLY A 44 -7.52 4.23 1.93
N ILE A 45 -7.75 3.65 0.76
CA ILE A 45 -6.72 3.35 -0.24
C ILE A 45 -7.20 3.79 -1.63
N GLY A 46 -6.64 4.91 -2.10
CA GLY A 46 -7.16 5.57 -3.30
C GLY A 46 -8.57 6.14 -3.12
N ALA A 47 -8.97 6.45 -1.89
CA ALA A 47 -10.25 7.06 -1.53
C ALA A 47 -10.15 8.54 -1.13
N GLY A 48 -9.00 9.17 -1.38
CA GLY A 48 -8.75 10.56 -1.01
C GLY A 48 -8.49 10.78 0.48
N PRO A 49 -8.26 12.04 0.89
CA PRO A 49 -7.79 12.37 2.24
C PRO A 49 -8.91 12.49 3.27
N GLN A 50 -10.17 12.26 2.89
CA GLN A 50 -11.34 12.49 3.75
C GLN A 50 -11.70 11.26 4.62
N CYS A 51 -10.95 10.16 4.52
CA CYS A 51 -11.06 9.02 5.44
C CYS A 51 -10.27 9.30 6.73
N ASP A 52 -10.63 8.63 7.83
CA ASP A 52 -9.99 8.82 9.15
C ASP A 52 -8.54 8.29 9.20
N GLY A 53 -8.26 7.27 8.40
CA GLY A 53 -6.93 6.68 8.24
C GLY A 53 -6.63 6.34 6.79
N GLN A 54 -5.41 5.88 6.54
CA GLN A 54 -4.93 5.51 5.21
C GLN A 54 -4.16 4.19 5.26
N ILE A 55 -4.25 3.40 4.19
CA ILE A 55 -3.46 2.18 4.01
C ILE A 55 -2.84 2.16 2.61
N LEU A 56 -1.63 1.61 2.49
CA LEU A 56 -0.97 1.30 1.24
C LEU A 56 -0.33 -0.09 1.35
N VAL A 57 -0.18 -0.78 0.23
CA VAL A 57 0.61 -2.00 0.16
C VAL A 57 2.09 -1.64 0.31
N THR A 58 2.78 -2.25 1.28
CA THR A 58 4.19 -1.98 1.58
C THR A 58 5.09 -2.08 0.36
N HIS A 59 4.90 -3.08 -0.49
CA HIS A 59 5.68 -3.26 -1.72
C HIS A 59 5.51 -2.11 -2.71
N ASP A 60 4.29 -1.60 -2.87
CA ASP A 60 4.01 -0.46 -3.76
C ASP A 60 4.62 0.83 -3.19
N MET A 61 4.47 1.03 -1.87
CA MET A 61 5.03 2.17 -1.14
C MET A 61 6.56 2.19 -1.20
N LEU A 62 7.22 1.04 -1.07
CA LEU A 62 8.67 0.89 -1.11
C LEU A 62 9.24 0.75 -2.53
N GLY A 63 8.39 0.69 -3.55
CA GLY A 63 8.83 0.58 -4.94
C GLY A 63 9.52 -0.74 -5.26
N LEU A 64 9.04 -1.87 -4.72
CA LEU A 64 9.60 -3.19 -5.01
C LEU A 64 9.24 -3.66 -6.44
N PHE A 65 8.11 -3.22 -6.98
CA PHE A 65 7.68 -3.53 -8.34
C PHE A 65 7.82 -2.30 -9.25
N GLU A 66 8.68 -2.39 -10.27
CA GLU A 66 8.96 -1.26 -11.16
C GLU A 66 7.87 -1.07 -12.22
N ARG A 67 7.30 -2.17 -12.74
CA ARG A 67 6.41 -2.17 -13.92
C ARG A 67 5.02 -1.60 -13.68
N PHE A 68 4.52 -1.66 -12.45
CA PHE A 68 3.18 -1.18 -12.11
C PHE A 68 3.26 -0.10 -11.05
N LYS A 69 2.63 1.05 -11.33
CA LYS A 69 2.51 2.16 -10.39
C LYS A 69 1.06 2.59 -10.33
N PRO A 70 0.28 2.13 -9.34
CA PRO A 70 -1.08 2.61 -9.15
C PRO A 70 -1.06 4.14 -8.95
N LYS A 71 -2.03 4.85 -9.54
CA LYS A 71 -2.11 6.32 -9.46
C LYS A 71 -2.20 6.84 -8.02
N PHE A 72 -2.81 6.07 -7.12
CA PHE A 72 -3.03 6.45 -5.73
C PHE A 72 -1.84 6.14 -4.80
N VAL A 73 -0.75 5.55 -5.31
CA VAL A 73 0.42 5.24 -4.50
C VAL A 73 1.48 6.33 -4.65
N ARG A 74 1.90 6.90 -3.52
CA ARG A 74 3.19 7.60 -3.42
C ARG A 74 4.29 6.58 -3.12
N ARG A 75 5.32 6.51 -3.96
CA ARG A 75 6.53 5.75 -3.66
C ARG A 75 7.41 6.56 -2.71
N TYR A 76 7.84 5.95 -1.63
CA TYR A 76 8.76 6.52 -0.64
C TYR A 76 10.18 5.97 -0.77
N ALA A 77 10.36 4.87 -1.52
CA ALA A 77 11.66 4.31 -1.86
C ALA A 77 11.64 3.69 -3.27
N ASN A 78 12.82 3.31 -3.77
CA ASN A 78 13.00 2.49 -4.97
C ASN A 78 13.77 1.21 -4.61
N LEU A 79 13.15 0.36 -3.82
CA LEU A 79 13.81 -0.83 -3.27
C LEU A 79 14.20 -1.83 -4.36
N ALA A 80 13.49 -1.85 -5.50
CA ALA A 80 13.88 -2.68 -6.64
C ALA A 80 15.28 -2.36 -7.16
N ALA A 81 15.63 -1.07 -7.29
CA ALA A 81 16.95 -0.64 -7.74
C ALA A 81 18.03 -0.98 -6.71
N GLU A 82 17.77 -0.77 -5.42
CA GLU A 82 18.72 -1.10 -4.35
C GLU A 82 18.98 -2.61 -4.27
N ILE A 83 17.93 -3.44 -4.38
CA ILE A 83 18.06 -4.90 -4.42
C ILE A 83 18.87 -5.32 -5.66
N ARG A 84 18.59 -4.76 -6.82
CA ARG A 84 19.31 -5.07 -8.06
C ARG A 84 20.81 -4.79 -7.90
N LYS A 85 21.15 -3.60 -7.40
CA LYS A 85 22.53 -3.21 -7.13
C LYS A 85 23.22 -4.16 -6.13
N ALA A 86 22.53 -4.54 -5.06
CA ALA A 86 23.08 -5.46 -4.07
C ALA A 86 23.36 -6.85 -4.65
N VAL A 87 22.44 -7.37 -5.47
CA VAL A 87 22.59 -8.68 -6.13
C VAL A 87 23.70 -8.65 -7.19
N GLU A 88 23.82 -7.56 -7.96
CA GLU A 88 24.91 -7.37 -8.93
C GLU A 88 26.28 -7.35 -8.22
N ALA A 89 26.42 -6.55 -7.14
CA ALA A 89 27.65 -6.49 -6.36
C ALA A 89 28.02 -7.85 -5.75
N TYR A 90 27.05 -8.56 -5.16
CA TYR A 90 27.25 -9.91 -4.64
C TYR A 90 27.71 -10.87 -5.73
N SER A 91 27.07 -10.83 -6.91
CA SER A 91 27.45 -11.68 -8.04
C SER A 91 28.88 -11.37 -8.51
N GLU A 92 29.28 -10.11 -8.56
CA GLU A 92 30.65 -9.71 -8.90
C GLU A 92 31.66 -10.21 -7.87
N ASP A 93 31.36 -10.09 -6.58
CA ASP A 93 32.24 -10.55 -5.51
C ASP A 93 32.46 -12.07 -5.55
N VAL A 94 31.41 -12.85 -5.83
CA VAL A 94 31.53 -14.30 -6.04
C VAL A 94 32.36 -14.62 -7.28
N GLN A 95 32.09 -13.97 -8.42
CA GLN A 95 32.81 -14.25 -9.67
C GLN A 95 34.30 -13.89 -9.59
N GLN A 96 34.64 -12.87 -8.80
CA GLN A 96 36.01 -12.39 -8.61
C GLN A 96 36.71 -13.06 -7.41
N GLY A 97 36.04 -13.99 -6.72
CA GLY A 97 36.59 -14.69 -5.56
C GLY A 97 36.83 -13.79 -4.35
N ARG A 98 36.15 -12.64 -4.28
CA ARG A 98 36.16 -11.76 -3.11
C ARG A 98 35.22 -12.24 -2.01
N PHE A 99 34.19 -13.00 -2.37
CA PHE A 99 33.26 -13.62 -1.43
C PHE A 99 33.17 -15.15 -1.66
N PRO A 100 33.17 -15.97 -0.60
CA PRO A 100 33.44 -15.60 0.79
C PRO A 100 34.94 -15.32 1.01
N GLY A 101 35.25 -14.40 1.92
CA GLY A 101 36.58 -14.13 2.44
C GLY A 101 36.92 -14.97 3.69
N PRO A 102 38.13 -14.79 4.25
CA PRO A 102 38.58 -15.51 5.45
C PRO A 102 37.68 -15.30 6.68
N ASP A 103 37.18 -14.08 6.90
CA ASP A 103 36.27 -13.77 8.03
C ASP A 103 34.85 -14.34 7.84
N GLU A 104 34.54 -14.84 6.64
CA GLU A 104 33.25 -15.38 6.24
C GLU A 104 33.30 -16.92 6.10
N SER A 105 34.39 -17.54 6.57
CA SER A 105 34.69 -18.97 6.48
C SER A 105 35.12 -19.54 7.85
N TYR A 106 34.83 -20.81 8.13
CA TYR A 106 35.24 -21.53 9.35
C TYR A 106 36.53 -22.31 9.17
#